data_AF-A0A951XFG6-F1
#
_entry.id   AF-A0A951XFG6-F1
#
_cell.length_a   1.000
_cell.length_b   1.000
_cell.length_c   1.000
_cell.angle_alpha   90.00
_cell.angle_beta   90.00
_cell.angle_gamma   90.00
#
_symmetry.space_group_name_H-M   'P 1'
#
loop_
_entity.id
_entity.type
_entity.pdbx_description
1 polymer ?
#
loop_
_entity_poly.entity_id
_entity_poly.type
_entity_poly.pdbx_seq_one_letter_code
_entity_poly.pdbx_strand_id
1 'polypeptide(L)'
;MLGVALVALGWGVHAGRQETLRLEQRLRQLEREWTGLKQSEAVADVQASAELQAQVEREAARLAGLRQVLRGGGTARRWADAKRPATRTDAYFEIAAQVERLRAAARARGVACRDDEQFGFADYREAGPEPEHIPVVLRQRQILDHLLTELFLLGPHQLDRVERSRPQGAATTDGRMATMGRDEFEPGGWTAALSGRSNPIAVRIAFTAQSEVLRRWLNRITEFDAPLVVRLVEVAPSEPRTDNRAALMDGTDGIVPVVPPGRSRFTVTVEYLEPVMTEETKAS
;
A
#
# COMPACT_ATOMS: atom_id res chain seq x y z
N MET A 1 -26.47 6.44 3.84
CA MET A 1 -26.01 5.52 2.78
C MET A 1 -24.52 5.71 2.61
N LEU A 2 -23.71 4.68 2.88
CA LEU A 2 -22.25 4.70 2.65
C LEU A 2 -21.99 4.48 1.17
N GLY A 3 -21.46 5.49 0.48
CA GLY A 3 -21.02 5.37 -0.91
C GLY A 3 -19.61 4.78 -0.97
N VAL A 4 -19.50 3.46 -1.10
CA VAL A 4 -18.20 2.82 -1.34
C VAL A 4 -17.81 3.10 -2.80
N ALA A 5 -16.99 4.12 -3.02
CA ALA A 5 -16.36 4.36 -4.31
C ALA A 5 -15.06 3.55 -4.38
N LEU A 6 -15.13 2.35 -4.96
CA LEU A 6 -13.96 1.56 -5.36
C LEU A 6 -13.17 2.33 -6.42
N VAL A 7 -12.21 3.15 -5.99
CA VAL A 7 -11.26 3.78 -6.90
C VAL A 7 -10.31 2.70 -7.42
N ALA A 8 -10.44 2.39 -8.70
CA ALA A 8 -9.80 1.31 -9.45
C ALA A 8 -8.30 1.50 -9.71
N LEU A 9 -7.53 2.06 -8.75
CA LEU A 9 -6.08 2.21 -8.87
C LEU A 9 -5.28 1.05 -8.24
N GLY A 10 -5.97 0.10 -7.60
CA GLY A 10 -5.39 -1.11 -7.02
C GLY A 10 -5.41 -2.36 -7.90
N TRP A 11 -6.14 -2.33 -9.03
CA TRP A 11 -6.35 -3.50 -9.87
C TRP A 11 -5.05 -3.99 -10.53
N GLY A 12 -4.12 -3.09 -10.85
CA GLY A 12 -2.91 -3.43 -11.63
C GLY A 12 -1.96 -4.43 -10.96
N VAL A 13 -1.85 -4.46 -9.63
CA VAL A 13 -0.82 -5.27 -8.95
C VAL A 13 -1.37 -6.53 -8.28
N HIS A 14 -2.63 -6.56 -7.84
CA HIS A 14 -3.28 -7.83 -7.45
C HIS A 14 -3.55 -8.69 -8.68
N ALA A 15 -4.11 -8.09 -9.73
CA ALA A 15 -4.19 -8.74 -11.03
C ALA A 15 -2.77 -9.09 -11.49
N GLY A 16 -1.82 -8.15 -11.44
CA GLY A 16 -0.42 -8.38 -11.80
C GLY A 16 0.25 -9.56 -11.08
N ARG A 17 0.03 -9.77 -9.77
CA ARG A 17 0.61 -10.91 -9.03
C ARG A 17 -0.10 -12.24 -9.31
N GLN A 18 -1.43 -12.27 -9.37
CA GLN A 18 -2.14 -13.47 -9.82
C GLN A 18 -1.80 -13.80 -11.26
N GLU A 19 -1.61 -12.77 -12.09
CA GLU A 19 -1.18 -12.85 -13.46
C GLU A 19 0.27 -13.33 -13.53
N THR A 20 1.20 -12.89 -12.67
CA THR A 20 2.54 -13.51 -12.61
C THR A 20 2.49 -15.00 -12.29
N LEU A 21 1.65 -15.43 -11.34
CA LEU A 21 1.52 -16.85 -11.01
C LEU A 21 0.90 -17.63 -12.18
N ARG A 22 -0.14 -17.10 -12.81
CA ARG A 22 -0.76 -17.70 -14.01
C ARG A 22 0.22 -17.77 -15.18
N LEU A 23 0.99 -16.71 -15.40
CA LEU A 23 2.01 -16.63 -16.44
C LEU A 23 3.17 -17.58 -16.16
N GLU A 24 3.63 -17.73 -14.92
CA GLU A 24 4.64 -18.71 -14.54
C GLU A 24 4.16 -20.15 -14.70
N GLN A 25 2.90 -20.43 -14.37
CA GLN A 25 2.30 -21.74 -14.59
C GLN A 25 2.16 -22.02 -16.09
N ARG A 26 1.75 -21.02 -16.87
CA ARG A 26 1.61 -21.12 -18.32
C ARG A 26 2.94 -21.29 -19.02
N LEU A 27 3.97 -20.54 -18.61
CA LEU A 27 5.34 -20.69 -19.10
C LEU A 27 5.86 -22.10 -18.83
N ARG A 28 5.72 -22.60 -17.60
CA ARG A 28 6.09 -23.97 -17.23
C ARG A 28 5.31 -25.03 -18.00
N GLN A 29 4.07 -24.75 -18.38
CA GLN A 29 3.28 -25.64 -19.21
C GLN A 29 3.82 -25.66 -20.66
N LEU A 30 4.03 -24.48 -21.26
CA LEU A 30 4.55 -24.35 -22.62
C LEU A 30 5.98 -24.90 -22.76
N GLU A 31 6.85 -24.70 -21.77
CA GLU A 31 8.21 -25.28 -21.73
C GLU A 31 8.17 -26.81 -21.70
N ARG A 32 7.22 -27.39 -20.95
CA ARG A 32 7.00 -28.85 -20.91
C ARG A 32 6.45 -29.37 -22.24
N GLU A 33 5.51 -28.66 -22.84
CA GLU A 33 4.95 -28.99 -24.16
C GLU A 33 6.05 -28.91 -25.24
N TRP A 34 6.88 -27.87 -25.24
CA TRP A 34 8.01 -27.70 -26.15
C TRP A 34 9.09 -28.77 -25.96
N THR A 35 9.42 -29.09 -24.72
CA THR A 35 10.42 -30.12 -24.40
C THR A 35 9.89 -31.51 -24.77
N GLY A 36 8.59 -31.76 -24.57
CA GLY A 36 7.92 -32.97 -25.03
C GLY A 36 7.93 -33.11 -26.55
N LEU A 37 7.64 -32.02 -27.28
CA LEU A 37 7.69 -31.99 -28.75
C LEU A 37 9.11 -32.17 -29.30
N LYS A 38 10.13 -31.68 -28.62
CA LYS A 38 11.54 -31.93 -28.98
C LYS A 38 11.98 -33.38 -28.76
N GLN A 39 11.37 -34.07 -27.79
CA GLN A 39 11.68 -35.46 -27.45
C GLN A 39 10.89 -36.46 -28.29
N SER A 40 9.67 -36.10 -28.72
CA SER A 40 8.94 -36.84 -29.74
C SER A 40 9.46 -36.46 -31.12
N GLU A 41 9.71 -37.44 -32.00
CA GLU A 41 10.12 -37.24 -33.39
C GLU A 41 9.04 -36.57 -34.28
N ALA A 42 8.07 -35.86 -33.70
CA ALA A 42 7.05 -35.06 -34.38
C ALA A 42 7.63 -33.71 -34.84
N VAL A 43 8.73 -33.74 -35.57
CA VAL A 43 9.41 -32.55 -36.13
C VAL A 43 8.70 -32.02 -37.40
N ALA A 44 7.60 -32.64 -37.83
CA ALA A 44 7.01 -32.35 -39.15
C ALA A 44 6.37 -30.96 -39.29
N ASP A 45 6.12 -30.22 -38.20
CA ASP A 45 5.59 -28.86 -38.27
C ASP A 45 6.57 -27.83 -37.68
N VAL A 46 7.48 -27.38 -38.56
CA VAL A 46 8.45 -26.30 -38.27
C VAL A 46 7.73 -24.99 -37.92
N GLN A 47 6.54 -24.75 -38.48
CA GLN A 47 5.77 -23.54 -38.17
C GLN A 47 5.15 -23.63 -36.78
N ALA A 48 4.51 -24.74 -36.41
CA ALA A 48 3.96 -24.92 -35.06
C ALA A 48 5.04 -24.85 -33.98
N SER A 49 6.24 -25.39 -34.24
CA SER A 49 7.37 -25.31 -33.31
C SER A 49 7.89 -23.88 -33.13
N ALA A 50 7.97 -23.11 -34.22
CA ALA A 50 8.39 -21.71 -34.19
C ALA A 50 7.34 -20.80 -33.50
N GLU A 51 6.05 -21.05 -33.72
CA GLU A 51 4.96 -20.33 -33.07
C GLU A 51 4.94 -20.56 -31.55
N LEU A 52 5.14 -21.81 -31.12
CA LEU A 52 5.20 -22.17 -29.70
C LEU A 52 6.43 -21.53 -29.02
N GLN A 53 7.59 -21.56 -29.68
CA GLN A 53 8.80 -20.88 -29.19
C GLN A 53 8.59 -19.37 -29.04
N ALA A 54 8.00 -18.72 -30.05
CA ALA A 54 7.69 -17.30 -29.97
C ALA A 54 6.67 -16.99 -28.86
N GLN A 55 5.76 -17.92 -28.54
CA GLN A 55 4.84 -17.78 -27.42
C GLN A 55 5.54 -17.90 -26.06
N VAL A 56 6.48 -18.83 -25.91
CA VAL A 56 7.33 -18.94 -24.71
C VAL A 56 8.13 -17.65 -24.50
N GLU A 57 8.77 -17.12 -25.54
CA GLU A 57 9.56 -15.89 -25.46
C GLU A 57 8.70 -14.67 -25.08
N ARG A 58 7.48 -14.54 -25.64
CA ARG A 58 6.54 -13.47 -25.28
C ARG A 58 6.11 -13.53 -23.81
N GLU A 59 5.77 -14.71 -23.30
CA GLU A 59 5.35 -14.86 -21.91
C GLU A 59 6.51 -14.71 -20.93
N ALA A 60 7.72 -15.15 -21.31
CA ALA A 60 8.94 -14.90 -20.54
C ALA A 60 9.25 -13.41 -20.43
N ALA A 61 9.13 -12.66 -21.54
CA ALA A 61 9.32 -11.21 -21.55
C ALA A 61 8.28 -10.48 -20.68
N ARG A 62 7.01 -10.91 -20.74
CA ARG A 62 5.92 -10.35 -19.91
C ARG A 62 6.16 -10.59 -18.43
N LEU A 63 6.60 -11.80 -18.07
CA LEU A 63 6.97 -12.14 -16.69
C LEU A 63 8.19 -11.36 -16.21
N ALA A 64 9.19 -11.16 -17.06
CA ALA A 64 10.37 -10.35 -16.74
C ALA A 64 9.99 -8.89 -16.47
N GLY A 65 9.11 -8.30 -17.29
CA GLY A 65 8.58 -6.95 -17.07
C GLY A 65 7.84 -6.82 -15.73
N LEU A 66 6.96 -7.78 -15.40
CA LEU A 66 6.26 -7.78 -14.12
C LEU A 66 7.20 -7.94 -12.93
N ARG A 67 8.22 -8.82 -13.03
CA ARG A 67 9.26 -8.98 -12.00
C ARG A 67 10.08 -7.71 -11.81
N GLN A 68 10.37 -6.97 -12.88
CA GLN A 68 11.07 -5.69 -12.78
C GLN A 68 10.23 -4.65 -12.02
N VAL A 69 8.93 -4.56 -12.29
CA VAL A 69 8.01 -3.69 -11.53
C VAL A 69 7.95 -4.11 -10.06
N LEU A 70 7.87 -5.42 -9.77
CA LEU A 70 7.78 -5.94 -8.41
C LEU A 70 9.09 -5.86 -7.61
N ARG A 71 10.25 -5.85 -8.27
CA ARG A 71 11.54 -5.59 -7.61
C ARG A 71 11.60 -4.16 -7.04
N GLY A 72 10.75 -3.26 -7.55
CA GLY A 72 10.83 -1.83 -7.28
C GLY A 72 12.13 -1.24 -7.84
N GLY A 73 12.21 0.07 -8.00
CA GLY A 73 13.45 0.70 -8.40
C GLY A 73 14.22 1.28 -7.22
N GLY A 74 14.85 2.43 -7.42
CA GLY A 74 15.89 2.96 -6.54
C GLY A 74 15.42 3.20 -5.10
N THR A 75 14.13 3.46 -4.89
CA THR A 75 13.58 3.71 -3.55
C THR A 75 13.39 2.43 -2.75
N ALA A 76 12.85 1.37 -3.35
CA ALA A 76 12.71 0.08 -2.68
C ALA A 76 14.07 -0.44 -2.17
N ARG A 77 15.12 -0.29 -3.00
CA ARG A 77 16.52 -0.61 -2.65
C ARG A 77 17.07 0.29 -1.55
N ARG A 78 16.95 1.61 -1.67
CA ARG A 78 17.39 2.55 -0.60
C ARG A 78 16.76 2.24 0.75
N TRP A 79 15.49 1.88 0.75
CA TRP A 79 14.81 1.50 1.97
C TRP A 79 15.29 0.16 2.53
N ALA A 80 15.65 -0.81 1.67
CA ALA A 80 16.21 -2.11 2.10
C ALA A 80 17.63 -1.96 2.68
N ASP A 81 18.43 -1.07 2.08
CA ASP A 81 19.80 -0.75 2.50
C ASP A 81 19.86 0.24 3.67
N ALA A 82 18.70 0.77 4.12
CA ALA A 82 18.65 1.74 5.20
C ALA A 82 19.22 1.15 6.50
N LYS A 83 20.05 1.96 7.19
CA LYS A 83 20.64 1.58 8.48
C LYS A 83 19.52 1.26 9.47
N ARG A 84 19.59 0.07 10.05
CA ARG A 84 18.65 -0.38 11.08
C ARG A 84 19.06 0.21 12.44
N PRO A 85 18.11 0.69 13.26
CA PRO A 85 18.39 1.01 14.66
C PRO A 85 18.99 -0.22 15.35
N ALA A 86 20.10 -0.03 16.06
CA ALA A 86 20.80 -1.13 16.72
C ALA A 86 20.10 -1.54 18.02
N THR A 87 19.46 -0.57 18.69
CA THR A 87 18.80 -0.77 19.98
C THR A 87 17.35 -0.28 19.96
N ARG A 88 16.57 -0.73 20.95
CA ARG A 88 15.21 -0.22 21.18
C ARG A 88 15.20 1.29 21.42
N THR A 89 16.20 1.79 22.15
CA THR A 89 16.36 3.21 22.46
C THR A 89 16.62 4.03 21.20
N ASP A 90 17.47 3.55 20.30
CA ASP A 90 17.71 4.21 19.01
C ASP A 90 16.41 4.25 18.18
N ALA A 91 15.69 3.12 18.12
CA ALA A 91 14.42 3.04 17.40
C ALA A 91 13.38 4.01 17.96
N TYR A 92 13.30 4.15 19.29
CA TYR A 92 12.44 5.14 19.95
C TYR A 92 12.75 6.57 19.50
N PHE A 93 14.01 7.00 19.59
CA PHE A 93 14.39 8.37 19.20
C PHE A 93 14.17 8.62 17.72
N GLU A 94 14.40 7.61 16.88
CA GLU A 94 14.15 7.70 15.45
C GLU A 94 12.66 7.82 15.10
N ILE A 95 11.77 7.17 15.85
CA ILE A 95 10.31 7.31 15.73
C ILE A 95 9.86 8.68 16.23
N ALA A 96 10.30 9.09 17.42
CA ALA A 96 9.97 10.39 18.00
C ALA A 96 10.40 11.55 17.07
N ALA A 97 11.61 11.47 16.51
CA ALA A 97 12.10 12.45 15.56
C ALA A 97 11.24 12.52 14.29
N GLN A 98 10.73 11.38 13.81
CA GLN A 98 9.80 11.38 12.68
C GLN A 98 8.46 12.01 13.03
N VAL A 99 7.88 11.66 14.18
CA VAL A 99 6.62 12.23 14.64
C VAL A 99 6.72 13.75 14.72
N GLU A 100 7.80 14.30 15.26
CA GLU A 100 8.00 15.76 15.31
C GLU A 100 8.14 16.39 13.92
N ARG A 101 8.88 15.74 13.00
CA ARG A 101 9.00 16.22 11.61
C ARG A 101 7.65 16.24 10.90
N LEU A 102 6.87 15.17 11.01
CA LEU A 102 5.53 15.08 10.41
C LEU A 102 4.58 16.11 11.01
N ARG A 103 4.63 16.33 12.34
CA ARG A 103 3.84 17.37 13.00
C ARG A 103 4.23 18.76 12.51
N ALA A 104 5.53 19.04 12.34
CA ALA A 104 6.00 20.29 11.77
C ALA A 104 5.53 20.47 10.31
N ALA A 105 5.58 19.42 9.49
CA ALA A 105 5.10 19.44 8.11
C ALA A 105 3.59 19.71 8.01
N ALA A 106 2.78 19.06 8.86
CA ALA A 106 1.34 19.31 8.95
C ALA A 106 1.04 20.77 9.33
N ARG A 107 1.70 21.29 10.38
CA ARG A 107 1.55 22.69 10.82
C ARG A 107 1.94 23.69 9.74
N ALA A 108 3.06 23.45 9.06
CA ALA A 108 3.53 24.32 7.97
C ALA A 108 2.53 24.43 6.80
N ARG A 109 1.62 23.45 6.68
CA ARG A 109 0.60 23.37 5.63
C ARG A 109 -0.82 23.62 6.13
N GLY A 110 -0.98 24.01 7.39
CA GLY A 110 -2.28 24.28 8.00
C GLY A 110 -3.18 23.05 8.10
N VAL A 111 -2.61 21.84 8.10
CA VAL A 111 -3.37 20.60 8.24
C VAL A 111 -3.72 20.40 9.71
N ALA A 112 -5.00 20.25 10.03
CA ALA A 112 -5.43 19.93 11.38
C ALA A 112 -5.09 18.48 11.74
N CYS A 113 -4.49 18.26 12.91
CA CYS A 113 -4.20 16.95 13.48
C CYS A 113 -4.69 16.94 14.93
N ARG A 114 -4.88 15.75 15.52
CA ARG A 114 -5.13 15.61 16.96
C ARG A 114 -3.89 16.05 17.75
N ASP A 115 -4.10 16.59 18.95
CA ASP A 115 -3.00 17.06 19.81
C ASP A 115 -2.06 15.92 20.22
N ASP A 116 -2.61 14.72 20.39
CA ASP A 116 -1.90 13.52 20.79
C ASP A 116 -1.55 12.60 19.60
N GLU A 117 -1.65 13.09 18.37
CA GLU A 117 -1.36 12.32 17.15
C GLU A 117 0.09 11.82 17.12
N GLN A 118 0.24 10.51 16.87
CA GLN A 118 1.52 9.79 16.78
C GLN A 118 1.73 9.16 15.40
N PHE A 119 0.85 9.45 14.44
CA PHE A 119 0.96 9.05 13.04
C PHE A 119 1.15 7.54 12.86
N GLY A 120 0.43 6.73 13.64
CA GLY A 120 0.53 5.27 13.60
C GLY A 120 1.44 4.67 14.68
N PHE A 121 2.17 5.48 15.44
CA PHE A 121 3.19 5.01 16.39
C PHE A 121 2.83 5.25 17.86
N ALA A 122 1.54 5.34 18.22
CA ALA A 122 1.13 5.59 19.59
C ALA A 122 1.71 4.58 20.61
N ASP A 123 1.86 3.32 20.22
CA ASP A 123 2.40 2.27 21.09
C ASP A 123 3.89 2.48 21.43
N TYR A 124 4.60 3.34 20.68
CA TYR A 124 6.01 3.64 20.88
C TYR A 124 6.25 5.04 21.46
N ARG A 125 5.24 5.64 22.09
CA ARG A 125 5.34 6.96 22.72
C ARG A 125 6.31 7.00 23.90
N GLU A 126 6.45 5.88 24.61
CA GLU A 126 7.26 5.81 25.84
C GLU A 126 8.51 4.94 25.67
N ALA A 127 8.47 3.95 24.79
CA ALA A 127 9.57 3.03 24.55
C ALA A 127 9.59 2.56 23.09
N GLY A 128 10.77 2.17 22.61
CA GLY A 128 10.93 1.64 21.26
C GLY A 128 10.40 0.20 21.12
N PRO A 129 10.17 -0.25 19.87
CA PRO A 129 9.71 -1.59 19.59
C PRO A 129 10.65 -2.67 20.15
N GLU A 130 10.11 -3.86 20.38
CA GLU A 130 10.91 -5.05 20.68
C GLU A 130 11.96 -5.30 19.58
N PRO A 131 13.16 -5.83 19.91
CA PRO A 131 14.24 -6.01 18.94
C PRO A 131 13.84 -6.81 17.69
N GLU A 132 12.98 -7.82 17.87
CA GLU A 132 12.40 -8.63 16.80
C GLU A 132 11.48 -7.85 15.86
N HIS A 133 10.83 -6.79 16.34
CA HIS A 133 9.92 -5.95 15.57
C HIS A 133 10.60 -4.74 14.92
N ILE A 134 11.84 -4.39 15.31
CA ILE A 134 12.59 -3.24 14.77
C ILE A 134 12.59 -3.23 13.22
N PRO A 135 12.88 -4.34 12.50
CA PRO A 135 12.91 -4.31 11.03
C PRO A 135 11.56 -3.98 10.40
N VAL A 136 10.47 -4.55 10.94
CA VAL A 136 9.12 -4.33 10.42
C VAL A 136 8.66 -2.90 10.71
N VAL A 137 8.90 -2.40 11.93
CA VAL A 137 8.55 -1.03 12.33
C VAL A 137 9.35 0.00 11.55
N LEU A 138 10.64 -0.26 11.26
CA LEU A 138 11.43 0.59 10.37
C LEU A 138 10.79 0.70 8.98
N ARG A 139 10.26 -0.39 8.44
CA ARG A 139 9.60 -0.38 7.14
C ARG A 139 8.27 0.38 7.18
N GLN A 140 7.46 0.15 8.21
CA GLN A 140 6.23 0.93 8.45
C GLN A 140 6.54 2.42 8.53
N ARG A 141 7.61 2.79 9.22
CA ARG A 141 8.10 4.15 9.36
C ARG A 141 8.44 4.79 8.01
N GLN A 142 9.20 4.09 7.16
CA GLN A 142 9.55 4.56 5.81
C GLN A 142 8.32 4.78 4.92
N ILE A 143 7.35 3.85 4.97
CA ILE A 143 6.11 3.94 4.19
C ILE A 143 5.27 5.13 4.65
N LEU A 144 5.07 5.27 5.96
CA LEU A 144 4.26 6.37 6.53
C LEU A 144 4.92 7.73 6.33
N ASP A 145 6.24 7.82 6.45
CA ASP A 145 6.99 9.06 6.19
C ASP A 145 6.72 9.55 4.76
N HIS A 146 6.84 8.66 3.76
CA HIS A 146 6.55 9.01 2.37
C HIS A 146 5.08 9.39 2.16
N LEU A 147 4.14 8.53 2.56
CA LEU A 147 2.72 8.72 2.31
C LEU A 147 2.18 10.01 2.95
N LEU A 148 2.56 10.28 4.20
CA LEU A 148 2.10 11.44 4.94
C LEU A 148 2.79 12.72 4.48
N THR A 149 4.07 12.67 4.11
CA THR A 149 4.75 13.82 3.51
C THR A 149 4.06 14.24 2.22
N GLU A 150 3.79 13.31 1.30
CA GLU A 150 3.08 13.62 0.06
C GLU A 150 1.65 14.11 0.31
N LEU A 151 0.97 13.57 1.32
CA LEU A 151 -0.37 14.04 1.69
C LEU A 151 -0.32 15.48 2.20
N PHE A 152 0.56 15.81 3.15
CA PHE A 152 0.69 17.16 3.69
C PHE A 152 1.14 18.16 2.64
N LEU A 153 1.95 17.75 1.66
CA LEU A 153 2.31 18.61 0.53
C LEU A 153 1.09 19.10 -0.26
N LEU A 154 -0.02 18.38 -0.23
CA LEU A 154 -1.27 18.72 -0.90
C LEU A 154 -2.29 19.45 -0.01
N GLY A 155 -2.00 19.59 1.28
CA GLY A 155 -2.80 20.36 2.24
C GLY A 155 -4.23 19.83 2.41
N PRO A 156 -4.45 18.59 2.88
CA PRO A 156 -5.77 18.18 3.34
C PRO A 156 -6.24 19.11 4.48
N HIS A 157 -7.54 19.18 4.72
CA HIS A 157 -8.05 20.02 5.79
C HIS A 157 -7.71 19.44 7.16
N GLN A 158 -7.84 18.12 7.29
CA GLN A 158 -7.61 17.42 8.54
C GLN A 158 -7.08 16.01 8.29
N LEU A 159 -6.12 15.58 9.09
CA LEU A 159 -5.76 14.18 9.25
C LEU A 159 -6.59 13.61 10.41
N ASP A 160 -7.42 12.61 10.11
CA ASP A 160 -8.38 12.05 11.07
C ASP A 160 -7.81 10.86 11.85
N ARG A 161 -7.04 10.01 11.16
CA ARG A 161 -6.44 8.81 11.76
C ARG A 161 -5.34 8.24 10.86
N VAL A 162 -4.31 7.66 11.48
CA VAL A 162 -3.31 6.81 10.82
C VAL A 162 -3.22 5.50 11.59
N GLU A 163 -3.37 4.38 10.89
CA GLU A 163 -3.24 3.03 11.47
C GLU A 163 -2.27 2.19 10.65
N ARG A 164 -1.56 1.27 11.32
CA ARG A 164 -0.59 0.35 10.72
C ARG A 164 -0.99 -1.11 10.98
N SER A 165 -0.58 -2.00 10.08
CA SER A 165 -0.74 -3.43 10.32
C SER A 165 0.07 -3.84 11.54
N ARG A 166 -0.46 -4.79 12.29
CA ARG A 166 0.28 -5.37 13.39
C ARG A 166 1.54 -6.08 12.88
N PRO A 167 2.73 -5.86 13.47
CA PRO A 167 3.86 -6.73 13.20
C PRO A 167 3.51 -8.15 13.71
N GLN A 168 3.36 -9.12 12.81
CA GLN A 168 3.13 -10.53 13.14
C GLN A 168 4.48 -11.18 13.43
N GLY A 169 4.56 -11.89 14.55
CA GLY A 169 5.81 -12.49 15.07
C GLY A 169 5.74 -12.83 16.56
N ALA A 170 4.93 -12.10 17.33
CA ALA A 170 4.65 -12.43 18.72
C ALA A 170 3.54 -13.50 18.81
N ALA A 171 3.90 -14.77 18.63
CA ALA A 171 3.23 -15.78 19.43
C ALA A 171 3.56 -15.44 20.88
N THR A 172 2.60 -14.87 21.61
CA THR A 172 2.73 -14.81 23.06
C THR A 172 2.91 -16.26 23.52
N THR A 173 3.89 -16.51 24.38
CA THR A 173 4.14 -17.83 25.00
C THR A 173 2.87 -18.46 25.61
N ASP A 174 1.83 -17.65 25.87
CA ASP A 174 0.58 -18.03 26.54
C ASP A 174 -0.67 -18.14 25.65
N GLY A 175 -0.56 -18.09 24.31
CA GLY A 175 -1.72 -18.29 23.41
C GLY A 175 -2.88 -17.30 23.58
N ARG A 176 -2.69 -16.19 24.31
CA ARG A 176 -3.66 -15.11 24.44
C ARG A 176 -3.45 -14.12 23.31
N MET A 177 -4.51 -13.81 22.57
CA MET A 177 -4.49 -12.72 21.61
C MET A 177 -4.11 -11.43 22.34
N ALA A 178 -2.90 -10.93 22.12
CA ALA A 178 -2.50 -9.65 22.69
C ALA A 178 -3.43 -8.56 22.13
N THR A 179 -3.97 -7.73 23.03
CA THR A 179 -4.84 -6.60 22.72
C THR A 179 -4.21 -5.71 21.65
N MET A 180 -5.02 -5.29 20.67
CA MET A 180 -4.55 -4.42 19.58
C MET A 180 -4.09 -3.07 20.15
N GLY A 181 -2.96 -2.57 19.63
CA GLY A 181 -2.49 -1.22 19.89
C GLY A 181 -3.48 -0.17 19.37
N ARG A 182 -3.36 1.06 19.86
CA ARG A 182 -4.31 2.16 19.56
C ARG A 182 -4.40 2.47 18.06
N ASP A 183 -3.25 2.43 17.40
CA ASP A 183 -3.10 2.75 15.98
C ASP A 183 -2.82 1.49 15.15
N GLU A 184 -3.22 0.32 15.64
CA GLU A 184 -3.04 -0.94 14.94
C GLU A 184 -4.35 -1.41 14.31
N PHE A 185 -4.25 -2.09 13.17
CA PHE A 185 -5.37 -2.82 12.57
C PHE A 185 -4.91 -4.19 12.06
N GLU A 186 -5.83 -5.15 12.05
CA GLU A 186 -5.61 -6.43 11.39
C GLU A 186 -5.98 -6.31 9.91
N PRO A 187 -5.05 -6.56 8.98
CA PRO A 187 -5.36 -6.59 7.56
C PRO A 187 -6.37 -7.70 7.22
N GLY A 188 -7.30 -7.42 6.32
CA GLY A 188 -8.32 -8.40 5.93
C GLY A 188 -7.80 -9.52 5.01
N GLY A 189 -8.69 -10.44 4.62
CA GLY A 189 -8.38 -11.57 3.72
C GLY A 189 -7.99 -11.19 2.28
N TRP A 190 -8.00 -9.90 1.95
CA TRP A 190 -7.53 -9.36 0.66
C TRP A 190 -6.01 -9.15 0.60
N THR A 191 -5.31 -9.30 1.72
CA THR A 191 -3.86 -9.12 1.76
C THR A 191 -3.15 -10.13 0.89
N ALA A 192 -2.07 -9.70 0.23
CA ALA A 192 -1.26 -10.58 -0.61
C ALA A 192 -0.31 -11.44 0.23
N ALA A 193 -0.80 -11.95 1.37
CA ALA A 193 -0.12 -12.97 2.15
C ALA A 193 -0.01 -14.22 1.27
N LEU A 194 1.08 -14.30 0.51
CA LEU A 194 1.51 -15.50 -0.18
C LEU A 194 1.49 -16.62 0.84
N SER A 195 0.76 -17.69 0.53
CA SER A 195 0.76 -18.99 1.18
C SER A 195 1.97 -19.21 2.11
N GLY A 196 1.85 -18.76 3.35
CA GLY A 196 2.82 -18.94 4.43
C GLY A 196 4.16 -18.16 4.40
N ARG A 197 4.37 -17.11 3.58
CA ARG A 197 5.72 -16.48 3.45
C ARG A 197 5.86 -14.96 3.50
N SER A 198 4.82 -14.16 3.70
CA SER A 198 5.03 -12.71 3.90
C SER A 198 3.94 -12.08 4.76
N ASN A 199 4.34 -11.40 5.85
CA ASN A 199 3.45 -10.56 6.64
C ASN A 199 3.16 -9.26 5.86
N PRO A 200 1.91 -8.97 5.48
CA PRO A 200 1.57 -7.77 4.72
C PRO A 200 1.79 -6.52 5.57
N ILE A 201 2.68 -5.63 5.12
CA ILE A 201 2.84 -4.31 5.72
C ILE A 201 1.78 -3.40 5.11
N ALA A 202 0.71 -3.16 5.85
CA ALA A 202 -0.40 -2.34 5.41
C ALA A 202 -0.56 -1.12 6.31
N VAL A 203 -1.07 -0.04 5.74
CA VAL A 203 -1.36 1.21 6.45
C VAL A 203 -2.71 1.72 6.02
N ARG A 204 -3.43 2.35 6.93
CA ARG A 204 -4.74 2.97 6.68
C ARG A 204 -4.68 4.43 7.12
N ILE A 205 -4.98 5.34 6.21
CA ILE A 205 -4.92 6.77 6.43
C ILE A 205 -6.31 7.35 6.20
N ALA A 206 -6.88 7.96 7.23
CA ALA A 206 -8.14 8.68 7.17
C ALA A 206 -7.89 10.19 7.23
N PHE A 207 -8.47 10.93 6.30
CA PHE A 207 -8.31 12.38 6.23
C PHE A 207 -9.54 13.05 5.58
N THR A 208 -9.76 14.31 5.89
CA THR A 208 -10.84 15.12 5.33
C THR A 208 -10.27 16.13 4.34
N ALA A 209 -10.78 16.11 3.11
CA ALA A 209 -10.34 17.00 2.05
C ALA A 209 -11.37 17.17 0.93
N GLN A 210 -11.05 18.01 -0.06
CA GLN A 210 -11.73 17.98 -1.35
C GLN A 210 -11.26 16.77 -2.17
N SER A 211 -12.10 16.26 -3.07
CA SER A 211 -11.79 15.08 -3.90
C SER A 211 -10.55 15.25 -4.79
N GLU A 212 -10.19 16.49 -5.15
CA GLU A 212 -8.97 16.77 -5.92
C GLU A 212 -7.70 16.39 -5.14
N VAL A 213 -7.69 16.61 -3.82
CA VAL A 213 -6.54 16.25 -2.96
C VAL A 213 -6.32 14.74 -2.99
N LEU A 214 -7.39 13.94 -2.83
CA LEU A 214 -7.29 12.48 -2.94
C LEU A 214 -6.71 12.08 -4.30
N ARG A 215 -7.26 12.61 -5.39
CA ARG A 215 -6.85 12.22 -6.74
C ARG A 215 -5.37 12.54 -7.01
N ARG A 216 -4.93 13.75 -6.64
CA ARG A 216 -3.52 14.16 -6.75
C ARG A 216 -2.62 13.32 -5.86
N TRP A 217 -3.06 13.00 -4.64
CA TRP A 217 -2.29 12.17 -3.72
C TRP A 217 -2.11 10.76 -4.27
N LEU A 218 -3.19 10.14 -4.78
CA LEU A 218 -3.14 8.83 -5.42
C LEU A 218 -2.19 8.81 -6.63
N ASN A 219 -2.16 9.87 -7.44
CA ASN A 219 -1.21 9.95 -8.55
C ASN A 219 0.25 10.07 -8.07
N ARG A 220 0.51 10.88 -7.05
CA ARG A 220 1.88 11.03 -6.50
C ARG A 220 2.43 9.75 -5.88
N ILE A 221 1.59 8.98 -5.17
CA ILE A 221 2.03 7.69 -4.62
C ILE A 221 2.25 6.64 -5.72
N THR A 222 1.67 6.79 -6.91
CA THR A 222 1.97 5.91 -8.06
C THR A 222 3.24 6.30 -8.82
N GLU A 223 3.67 7.56 -8.74
CA GLU A 223 4.99 7.99 -9.23
C GLU A 223 6.13 7.46 -8.35
N PHE A 224 5.78 6.94 -7.18
CA PHE A 224 6.73 6.41 -6.24
C PHE A 224 7.27 5.05 -6.65
N ASP A 225 8.60 4.96 -6.75
CA ASP A 225 9.33 3.79 -7.22
C ASP A 225 9.52 2.70 -6.13
N ALA A 226 8.51 2.53 -5.28
CA ALA A 226 8.41 1.41 -4.35
C ALA A 226 7.09 0.65 -4.59
N PRO A 227 7.07 -0.67 -4.33
CA PRO A 227 5.91 -1.52 -4.62
C PRO A 227 4.76 -1.30 -3.62
N LEU A 228 4.11 -0.14 -3.68
CA LEU A 228 2.92 0.22 -2.93
C LEU A 228 1.66 -0.06 -3.75
N VAL A 229 0.61 -0.56 -3.09
CA VAL A 229 -0.68 -0.84 -3.73
C VAL A 229 -1.80 -0.26 -2.90
N VAL A 230 -2.64 0.55 -3.53
CA VAL A 230 -3.89 1.03 -2.93
C VAL A 230 -4.92 -0.09 -3.00
N ARG A 231 -5.42 -0.53 -1.85
CA ARG A 231 -6.32 -1.69 -1.74
C ARG A 231 -7.78 -1.28 -1.60
N LEU A 232 -8.01 -0.25 -0.82
CA LEU A 232 -9.35 0.23 -0.52
C LEU A 232 -9.32 1.76 -0.44
N VAL A 233 -10.35 2.38 -1.00
CA VAL A 233 -10.66 3.79 -0.81
C VAL A 233 -12.12 3.85 -0.39
N GLU A 234 -12.36 4.34 0.82
CA GLU A 234 -13.70 4.59 1.35
C GLU A 234 -13.94 6.10 1.34
N VAL A 235 -15.15 6.49 0.97
CA VAL A 235 -15.56 7.88 0.88
C VAL A 235 -16.82 8.08 1.71
N ALA A 236 -16.76 9.01 2.65
CA ALA A 236 -17.91 9.44 3.43
C ALA A 236 -18.05 10.96 3.33
N PRO A 237 -19.28 11.51 3.29
CA PRO A 237 -19.47 12.95 3.42
C PRO A 237 -18.96 13.42 4.79
N SER A 238 -18.25 14.54 4.83
CA SER A 238 -17.69 15.07 6.10
C SER A 238 -18.73 15.77 6.99
N GLU A 239 -19.88 16.14 6.42
CA GLU A 239 -21.04 16.66 7.13
C GLU A 239 -22.28 15.83 6.77
N PRO A 240 -23.19 15.55 7.72
CA PRO A 240 -24.51 15.05 7.36
C PRO A 240 -25.17 16.09 6.47
N ARG A 241 -25.62 15.67 5.27
CA ARG A 241 -26.41 16.51 4.39
C ARG A 241 -27.64 16.96 5.16
N THR A 242 -27.65 18.19 5.66
CA THR A 242 -28.89 18.81 6.13
C THR A 242 -29.81 18.81 4.92
N ASP A 243 -30.87 18.00 4.98
CA ASP A 243 -31.87 17.95 3.93
C ASP A 243 -32.49 19.35 3.82
N ASN A 244 -32.05 20.12 2.82
CA ASN A 244 -32.57 21.44 2.46
C ASN A 244 -34.03 21.41 1.99
N ARG A 245 -34.84 20.41 2.37
CA ARG A 245 -36.29 20.43 2.14
C ARG A 245 -36.96 21.58 2.89
N ALA A 246 -36.36 22.08 3.97
CA ALA A 246 -36.86 23.26 4.68
C ALA A 246 -36.57 24.59 3.97
N ALA A 247 -35.53 24.66 3.12
CA ALA A 247 -35.15 25.88 2.40
C ALA A 247 -35.90 26.08 1.08
N LEU A 248 -36.59 25.05 0.58
CA LEU A 248 -37.41 25.12 -0.65
C LEU A 248 -38.83 25.67 -0.43
N MET A 249 -39.14 26.13 0.79
CA MET A 249 -40.44 26.73 1.14
C MET A 249 -40.41 28.26 1.19
N ASP A 250 -39.24 28.89 1.03
CA ASP A 250 -39.13 30.36 1.00
C ASP A 250 -38.83 30.82 -0.43
N GLY A 251 -39.86 31.37 -1.08
CA GLY A 251 -39.93 31.60 -2.51
C GLY A 251 -39.10 32.80 -2.99
N THR A 252 -37.82 32.57 -3.22
CA THR A 252 -37.00 33.46 -4.06
C THR A 252 -36.28 32.66 -5.14
N ASP A 253 -36.63 32.96 -6.40
CA ASP A 253 -35.91 32.56 -7.61
C ASP A 253 -34.46 33.01 -7.51
N GLY A 254 -33.61 32.12 -7.02
CA GLY A 254 -32.17 32.26 -7.03
C GLY A 254 -31.60 30.91 -7.43
N ILE A 255 -30.75 30.90 -8.45
CA ILE A 255 -30.01 29.71 -8.90
C ILE A 255 -29.31 29.09 -7.68
N VAL A 256 -29.89 28.02 -7.14
CA VAL A 256 -29.29 27.25 -6.05
C VAL A 256 -28.01 26.64 -6.60
N PRO A 257 -26.83 26.89 -6.01
CA PRO A 257 -25.60 26.28 -6.49
C PRO A 257 -25.73 24.75 -6.40
N VAL A 258 -25.59 24.09 -7.55
CA VAL A 258 -25.48 22.64 -7.68
C VAL A 258 -24.25 22.20 -6.88
N VAL A 259 -24.49 21.56 -5.73
CA VAL A 259 -23.49 20.89 -4.88
C VAL A 259 -22.30 21.81 -4.52
N PRO A 260 -22.31 22.51 -3.37
CA PRO A 260 -21.06 23.11 -2.88
C PRO A 260 -19.99 22.01 -2.85
N PRO A 261 -18.72 22.28 -3.21
CA PRO A 261 -17.66 21.28 -3.22
C PRO A 261 -17.48 20.74 -1.79
N GLY A 262 -18.23 19.69 -1.51
CA GLY A 262 -18.36 19.12 -0.19
C GLY A 262 -17.04 18.47 0.18
N ARG A 263 -16.52 18.83 1.34
CA ARG A 263 -15.43 18.08 1.93
C ARG A 263 -15.91 16.64 2.15
N SER A 264 -15.05 15.70 1.83
CA SER A 264 -15.31 14.29 2.08
C SER A 264 -14.23 13.76 3.00
N ARG A 265 -14.63 12.86 3.87
CA ARG A 265 -13.72 12.02 4.63
C ARG A 265 -13.33 10.85 3.73
N PHE A 266 -12.03 10.71 3.50
CA PHE A 266 -11.44 9.62 2.76
C PHE A 266 -10.74 8.68 3.74
N THR A 267 -10.88 7.39 3.54
CA THR A 267 -10.06 6.38 4.22
C THR A 267 -9.40 5.52 3.18
N VAL A 268 -8.07 5.54 3.13
CA VAL A 268 -7.29 4.85 2.11
C VAL A 268 -6.42 3.80 2.77
N THR A 269 -6.54 2.56 2.31
CA THR A 269 -5.69 1.45 2.73
C THR A 269 -4.65 1.16 1.66
N VAL A 270 -3.38 1.21 2.06
CA VAL A 270 -2.23 0.95 1.21
C VAL A 270 -1.48 -0.26 1.75
N GLU A 271 -1.05 -1.15 0.87
CA GLU A 271 -0.22 -2.30 1.19
C GLU A 271 1.14 -2.15 0.51
N TYR A 272 2.21 -2.34 1.27
CA TYR A 272 3.56 -2.49 0.74
C TYR A 272 3.84 -3.95 0.45
N LEU A 273 4.29 -4.21 -0.77
CA LEU A 273 4.63 -5.54 -1.22
C LEU A 273 6.14 -5.73 -1.14
N GLU A 274 6.59 -6.66 -0.32
CA GLU A 274 8.02 -6.93 -0.25
C GLU A 274 8.52 -7.45 -1.61
N PRO A 275 9.58 -6.84 -2.18
CA PRO A 275 10.18 -7.32 -3.42
C PRO A 275 10.82 -8.68 -3.14
N VAL A 276 10.53 -9.67 -3.99
CA VAL A 276 11.21 -10.96 -3.94
C VAL A 276 12.63 -10.73 -4.47
N MET A 277 13.57 -10.53 -3.56
CA MET A 277 14.99 -10.64 -3.87
C MET A 277 15.25 -12.14 -4.05
N THR A 278 15.21 -12.62 -5.28
CA THR A 278 15.79 -13.92 -5.61
C THR A 278 17.26 -13.83 -5.20
N GLU A 279 17.67 -14.58 -4.18
CA GLU A 279 19.08 -14.85 -3.96
C GLU A 279 19.59 -15.41 -5.28
N GLU A 280 20.39 -14.61 -5.99
CA GLU A 280 21.30 -15.16 -6.97
C GLU A 280 22.10 -16.21 -6.21
N THR A 281 21.88 -17.44 -6.61
CA THR A 281 22.61 -18.61 -6.18
C THR A 281 24.08 -18.19 -6.16
N LYS A 282 24.68 -18.11 -4.96
CA LYS A 282 26.12 -18.14 -4.81
C LYS A 282 26.59 -19.47 -5.39
N ALA A 283 26.81 -19.46 -6.69
CA ALA A 283 27.55 -20.46 -7.43
C ALA A 283 28.81 -19.75 -7.92
N SER A 284 29.83 -19.72 -7.06
CA SER A 284 31.14 -20.27 -7.40
C SER A 284 32.02 -20.36 -6.17
#